data_AF-A0A437QBP0-F1
#
_entry.id   AF-A0A437QBP0-F1
#
_cell.length_a   1.000
_cell.length_b   1.000
_cell.length_c   1.000
_cell.angle_alpha   90.00
_cell.angle_beta   90.00
_cell.angle_gamma   90.00
#
_symmetry.space_group_name_H-M   'P 1'
#
loop_
_entity.id
_entity.type
_entity.pdbx_description
1 polymer ?
#
loop_
_entity_poly.entity_id
_entity_poly.type
_entity_poly.pdbx_seq_one_letter_code
_entity_poly.pdbx_strand_id
1 'polypeptide(L)'
;MAKRDLHKVLFPKQLRMLSDFGEDLLLALKRRGLTKQMICERTGFDHKTVNKVFAGDPGVAIGTYLKIMAVLGMDEHFAKMAAHDEVGIKLQDIKLLAAKT
;
A
#
# COMPACT_ATOMS: atom_id res chain seq x y z
N MET A 1 -8.41 24.66 5.79
CA MET A 1 -9.10 23.47 5.23
C MET A 1 -9.43 22.51 6.37
N ALA A 2 -10.63 21.96 6.44
CA ALA A 2 -10.99 20.97 7.45
C ALA A 2 -10.17 19.68 7.27
N LYS A 3 -9.69 19.09 8.37
CA LYS A 3 -8.97 17.82 8.36
C LYS A 3 -9.93 16.71 7.89
N ARG A 4 -9.68 16.13 6.71
CA ARG A 4 -10.47 14.99 6.20
C ARG A 4 -10.22 13.77 7.09
N ASP A 5 -11.30 13.17 7.56
CA ASP A 5 -11.26 11.90 8.29
C ASP A 5 -11.28 10.74 7.29
N LEU A 6 -10.10 10.25 6.93
CA LEU A 6 -9.95 9.19 5.92
C LEU A 6 -10.61 7.86 6.34
N HIS A 7 -10.81 7.63 7.63
CA HIS A 7 -11.58 6.47 8.11
C HIS A 7 -13.06 6.54 7.74
N LYS A 8 -13.60 7.74 7.54
CA LYS A 8 -15.00 7.95 7.11
C LYS A 8 -15.15 8.00 5.59
N VAL A 9 -14.04 8.16 4.86
CA VAL A 9 -14.03 8.22 3.39
C VAL A 9 -13.94 6.81 2.79
N LEU A 10 -13.21 5.89 3.43
CA LEU A 10 -13.04 4.53 2.94
C LEU A 10 -14.18 3.62 3.38
N PHE A 11 -14.63 2.75 2.48
CA PHE A 11 -15.56 1.68 2.78
C PHE A 11 -14.90 0.60 3.66
N PRO A 12 -15.69 -0.16 4.45
CA PRO A 12 -15.16 -1.22 5.33
C PRO A 12 -14.24 -2.22 4.62
N LYS A 13 -14.56 -2.59 3.37
CA LYS A 13 -13.72 -3.47 2.56
C LYS A 13 -12.34 -2.85 2.26
N GLN A 14 -12.28 -1.55 1.98
CA GLN A 14 -11.03 -0.84 1.69
C GLN A 14 -10.17 -0.68 2.93
N LEU A 15 -10.80 -0.40 4.09
CA LEU A 15 -10.11 -0.38 5.37
C LEU A 15 -9.49 -1.73 5.70
N ARG A 16 -10.22 -2.83 5.44
CA ARG A 16 -9.69 -4.19 5.62
C ARG A 16 -8.52 -4.46 4.69
N MET A 17 -8.64 -4.15 3.40
CA MET A 17 -7.52 -4.29 2.45
C MET A 17 -6.27 -3.55 2.90
N LEU A 18 -6.42 -2.35 3.47
CA LEU A 18 -5.27 -1.59 3.97
C LEU A 18 -4.67 -2.18 5.26
N SER A 19 -5.52 -2.68 6.16
CA SER A 19 -5.09 -3.42 7.35
C SER A 19 -4.30 -4.67 6.98
N ASP A 20 -4.82 -5.47 6.04
CA ASP A 20 -4.17 -6.68 5.55
C ASP A 20 -2.82 -6.33 4.91
N PHE A 21 -2.77 -5.25 4.12
CA PHE A 21 -1.52 -4.75 3.55
C PHE A 21 -0.49 -4.34 4.63
N GLY A 22 -0.92 -3.65 5.69
CA GLY A 22 -0.06 -3.31 6.81
C GLY A 22 0.50 -4.54 7.55
N GLU A 23 -0.35 -5.56 7.73
CA GLU A 23 0.06 -6.85 8.31
C GLU A 23 1.06 -7.59 7.43
N ASP A 24 0.84 -7.62 6.11
CA ASP A 24 1.77 -8.22 5.16
C ASP A 24 3.14 -7.54 5.17
N LEU A 25 3.18 -6.20 5.30
CA LEU A 25 4.44 -5.47 5.49
C LEU A 25 5.13 -5.85 6.80
N LEU A 26 4.36 -6.07 7.88
CA LEU A 26 4.91 -6.51 9.16
C LEU A 26 5.47 -7.93 9.07
N LEU A 27 4.79 -8.83 8.36
CA LEU A 27 5.28 -10.18 8.08
C LEU A 27 6.55 -10.13 7.21
N ALA A 28 6.56 -9.28 6.18
CA ALA A 28 7.73 -9.04 5.33
C ALA A 28 8.95 -8.55 6.15
N LEU A 29 8.73 -7.67 7.12
CA LEU A 29 9.75 -7.24 8.08
C LEU A 29 10.28 -8.40 8.93
N LYS A 30 9.37 -9.19 9.53
CA LYS A 30 9.73 -10.33 10.39
C LYS A 30 10.49 -11.42 9.63
N ARG A 31 10.07 -11.75 8.40
CA ARG A 31 10.74 -12.72 7.52
C ARG A 31 12.19 -12.33 7.19
N ARG A 32 12.51 -11.04 7.25
CA ARG A 32 13.86 -10.50 7.03
C ARG A 32 14.67 -10.33 8.32
N GLY A 33 14.12 -10.69 9.49
CA GLY A 33 14.79 -10.52 10.77
C GLY A 33 15.00 -9.06 11.20
N LEU A 34 14.27 -8.12 10.59
CA LEU A 34 14.38 -6.69 10.92
C LEU A 34 13.48 -6.35 12.11
N THR A 35 13.85 -5.31 12.86
CA THR A 35 13.00 -4.77 13.93
C THR A 35 12.31 -3.49 13.48
N LYS A 36 11.20 -3.14 14.13
CA LYS A 36 10.53 -1.84 13.89
C LYS A 36 11.46 -0.65 14.19
N GLN A 37 12.36 -0.80 15.17
CA GLN A 37 13.35 0.22 15.48
C GLN A 37 14.32 0.44 14.31
N MET A 38 14.81 -0.62 13.67
CA MET A 38 15.65 -0.50 12.48
C MET A 38 14.92 0.19 11.32
N ILE A 39 13.60 0.01 11.20
CA ILE A 39 12.80 0.77 10.23
C ILE A 39 12.77 2.24 10.60
N CYS A 40 12.53 2.59 11.86
CA CYS A 40 12.58 3.99 12.31
C CYS A 40 13.94 4.62 11.95
N GLU A 41 15.04 3.94 12.28
CA GLU A 41 16.42 4.40 11.99
C GLU A 41 16.68 4.59 10.49
N ARG A 42 16.26 3.64 9.65
CA ARG A 42 16.49 3.68 8.19
C ARG A 42 15.57 4.65 7.45
N THR A 43 14.39 4.92 7.99
CA THR A 43 13.41 5.81 7.36
C THR A 43 13.44 7.23 7.90
N GLY A 44 13.94 7.42 9.13
CA GLY A 44 13.84 8.66 9.88
C GLY A 44 12.44 8.93 10.45
N PHE A 45 11.52 7.96 10.40
CA PHE A 45 10.17 8.09 10.96
C PHE A 45 10.14 7.70 12.44
N ASP A 46 9.21 8.28 13.18
CA ASP A 46 8.98 7.91 14.56
C ASP A 46 8.26 6.55 14.69
N HIS A 47 8.34 5.95 15.88
CA HIS A 47 7.66 4.67 16.17
C HIS A 47 6.15 4.74 15.92
N LYS A 48 5.52 5.89 16.17
CA LYS A 48 4.09 6.09 15.99
C LYS A 48 3.71 5.94 14.51
N THR A 49 4.47 6.55 13.61
CA THR A 49 4.27 6.48 12.16
C THR A 49 4.51 5.07 11.64
N VAL A 50 5.61 4.43 12.06
CA VAL A 50 5.93 3.05 11.68
C VAL A 50 4.84 2.07 12.16
N ASN A 51 4.33 2.24 13.38
CA ASN A 51 3.24 1.41 13.89
C ASN A 51 1.93 1.62 13.12
N LYS A 52 1.60 2.86 12.75
CA LYS A 52 0.43 3.18 11.92
C LYS A 52 0.51 2.53 10.54
N VAL A 53 1.69 2.49 9.92
CA VAL A 53 1.91 1.78 8.65
C VAL A 53 1.62 0.29 8.80
N PHE A 54 2.19 -0.37 9.80
CA PHE A 54 1.95 -1.79 10.03
C PHE A 54 0.52 -2.11 10.50
N ALA A 55 -0.25 -1.10 10.91
CA ALA A 55 -1.67 -1.22 11.22
C ALA A 55 -2.58 -0.90 10.03
N GLY A 56 -2.02 -0.50 8.88
CA GLY A 56 -2.81 -0.11 7.71
C GLY A 56 -3.63 1.16 7.93
N ASP A 57 -3.09 2.14 8.68
CA ASP A 57 -3.79 3.40 8.94
C ASP A 57 -3.96 4.23 7.64
N PRO A 58 -5.20 4.55 7.23
CA PRO A 58 -5.47 5.29 6.00
C PRO A 58 -5.09 6.76 6.08
N GLY A 59 -4.85 7.29 7.29
CA GLY A 59 -4.33 8.64 7.51
C GLY A 59 -2.83 8.76 7.27
N VAL A 60 -2.12 7.66 7.04
CA VAL A 60 -0.70 7.69 6.68
C VAL A 60 -0.54 8.01 5.20
N ALA A 61 0.34 8.96 4.89
CA ALA A 61 0.64 9.33 3.51
C ALA A 61 1.22 8.14 2.73
N ILE A 62 0.83 7.98 1.46
CA ILE A 62 1.31 6.89 0.61
C ILE A 62 2.84 6.88 0.47
N GLY A 63 3.48 8.06 0.47
CA GLY A 63 4.95 8.17 0.45
C GLY A 63 5.63 7.53 1.67
N THR A 64 4.97 7.49 2.82
CA THR A 64 5.46 6.82 4.03
C THR A 64 5.44 5.30 3.85
N TYR A 65 4.35 4.74 3.30
CA TYR A 65 4.28 3.33 2.94
C TYR A 65 5.37 2.96 1.94
N LEU A 66 5.52 3.75 0.88
CA LEU A 66 6.52 3.52 -0.17
C LEU A 66 7.95 3.54 0.40
N LYS A 67 8.29 4.49 1.27
CA LYS A 67 9.63 4.55 1.88
C LYS A 67 9.92 3.32 2.75
N ILE A 68 8.93 2.81 3.49
CA ILE A 68 9.07 1.56 4.25
C ILE A 68 9.21 0.36 3.31
N MET A 69 8.44 0.29 2.22
CA MET A 69 8.58 -0.75 1.21
C MET A 69 9.98 -0.75 0.58
N ALA A 70 10.54 0.42 0.29
CA ALA A 70 11.92 0.54 -0.21
C ALA A 70 12.95 -0.02 0.77
N VAL A 71 12.81 0.27 2.08
CA VAL A 71 13.68 -0.31 3.12
C VAL A 71 13.54 -1.84 3.22
N LEU A 72 12.37 -2.37 2.86
CA LEU A 72 12.11 -3.82 2.77
C LEU A 72 12.53 -4.42 1.40
N GLY A 73 12.99 -3.61 0.44
CA GLY A 73 13.33 -4.05 -0.93
C GLY A 73 12.10 -4.49 -1.72
N MET A 74 10.99 -3.77 -1.60
CA MET A 74 9.70 -4.06 -2.25
C MET A 74 9.15 -2.88 -3.07
N ASP A 75 9.93 -1.83 -3.27
CA ASP A 75 9.55 -0.62 -4.02
C ASP A 75 9.25 -0.91 -5.50
N GLU A 76 9.96 -1.85 -6.13
CA GLU A 76 9.63 -2.29 -7.50
C GLU A 76 8.22 -2.91 -7.60
N HIS A 77 7.74 -3.56 -6.54
CA HIS A 77 6.40 -4.15 -6.54
C HIS A 77 5.33 -3.05 -6.55
N PHE A 78 5.60 -1.94 -5.86
CA PHE A 78 4.73 -0.78 -5.90
C PHE A 78 4.64 -0.17 -7.31
N ALA A 79 5.78 -0.08 -8.01
CA ALA A 79 5.82 0.42 -9.39
C ALA A 79 5.00 -0.47 -10.36
N LYS A 80 5.04 -1.79 -10.18
CA LYS A 80 4.30 -2.75 -11.02
C LYS A 80 2.79 -2.79 -10.72
N MET A 81 2.37 -2.42 -9.51
CA MET A 81 0.98 -2.54 -9.08
C MET A 81 -0.01 -1.80 -9.98
N ALA A 82 0.33 -0.60 -10.45
CA ALA A 82 -0.51 0.17 -11.36
C ALA A 82 -0.22 -0.09 -12.84
N ALA A 83 0.92 -0.71 -13.16
CA ALA A 83 1.31 -1.01 -14.54
C ALA A 83 0.48 -2.15 -15.16
N HIS A 84 -0.10 -3.02 -14.34
CA HIS A 84 -0.89 -4.16 -14.79
C HIS A 84 -2.39 -3.92 -14.58
N ASP A 85 -3.04 -3.20 -15.49
CA ASP A 85 -4.50 -3.02 -15.53
C ASP A 85 -5.18 -4.13 -16.36
N GLU A 86 -5.19 -5.36 -15.83
CA GLU A 86 -5.80 -6.49 -16.52
C GLU A 86 -7.28 -6.28 -16.85
N VAL A 87 -8.01 -5.55 -15.99
CA VAL A 87 -9.44 -5.29 -16.19
C VAL A 87 -9.64 -4.30 -17.33
N GLY A 88 -8.85 -3.21 -17.37
CA GLY A 88 -8.85 -2.26 -18.47
C GLY A 88 -8.52 -2.92 -19.81
N ILE A 89 -7.50 -3.79 -19.83
CA ILE A 89 -7.13 -4.58 -21.02
C ILE A 89 -8.30 -5.46 -21.47
N LYS A 90 -8.91 -6.24 -20.56
CA LYS A 90 -10.05 -7.11 -20.87
C LYS A 90 -11.26 -6.32 -21.39
N LEU A 91 -11.57 -5.16 -20.80
CA LEU A 91 -12.66 -4.30 -21.26
C LEU A 91 -12.39 -3.70 -22.64
N GLN A 92 -11.13 -3.37 -22.95
CA GLN A 92 -10.72 -2.90 -24.25
C GLN A 92 -10.84 -4.00 -25.31
N ASP A 93 -10.38 -5.22 -25.00
CA ASP A 93 -10.47 -6.38 -25.89
C ASP A 93 -11.93 -6.71 -26.24
N ILE A 94 -12.82 -6.73 -25.24
CA ILE A 94 -14.26 -6.93 -25.44
C ILE A 94 -14.83 -5.88 -26.42
N LYS A 95 -14.46 -4.61 -26.26
CA LYS A 95 -14.91 -3.53 -27.16
C LYS A 95 -14.39 -3.70 -28.59
N LEU A 96 -13.11 -4.05 -28.75
CA LEU A 96 -12.48 -4.23 -30.07
C LEU A 96 -13.05 -5.43 -30.82
N LEU A 97 -13.38 -6.52 -30.12
CA LEU A 97 -14.04 -7.69 -30.69
C LEU A 97 -15.50 -7.39 -31.07
N ALA A 98 -16.22 -6.63 -30.25
CA ALA A 98 -17.60 -6.23 -30.53
C ALA A 98 -17.72 -5.28 -31.75
N ALA A 99 -16.73 -4.41 -31.98
CA ALA A 99 -16.72 -3.45 -33.09
C ALA A 99 -16.39 -4.06 -34.46
N LYS A 100 -16.07 -5.35 -34.53
CA LYS A 100 -15.66 -6.07 -35.75
C LYS A 100 -16.81 -6.84 -36.43
N THR A 101 -18.03 -6.67 -35.93
CA THR A 101 -19.28 -7.27 -36.42
C THR A 101 -20.23 -6.17 -36.86
#